data_AF-A0A0L8MBE7-F1
#
_entry.id   AF-A0A0L8MBE7-F1
#
_cell.length_a   1.000
_cell.length_b   1.000
_cell.length_c   1.000
_cell.angle_alpha   90.00
_cell.angle_beta   90.00
_cell.angle_gamma   90.00
#
_symmetry.space_group_name_H-M   'P 1'
#
loop_
_entity.id
_entity.type
_entity.pdbx_description
1 polymer ?
#
loop_
_entity_poly.entity_id
_entity_poly.type
_entity_poly.pdbx_seq_one_letter_code
_entity_poly.pdbx_strand_id
1 'polypeptide(L)'
;MAHEMTHAERTRYKRRQDSAYRAGEEAVTNLQAALALADLTLPSLSNDGPVAGHGFVRLGGCNAAFANRLAEVIAAGADALQCQR
;
A
#
# COMPACT_ATOMS: atom_id res chain seq x y z
N MET A 1 13.68 -17.83 26.80
CA MET A 1 15.09 -17.66 26.38
C MET A 1 15.10 -16.64 25.26
N ALA A 2 15.80 -15.52 25.41
CA ALA A 2 15.90 -14.51 24.36
C ALA A 2 16.83 -15.07 23.27
N HIS A 3 16.29 -15.31 22.07
CA HIS A 3 17.11 -15.72 20.94
C HIS A 3 18.01 -14.53 20.56
N GLU A 4 19.29 -14.59 20.92
CA GLU A 4 20.25 -13.59 20.47
C GLU A 4 20.53 -13.82 18.98
N MET A 5 19.99 -12.94 18.13
CA MET A 5 20.27 -12.95 16.70
C MET A 5 21.74 -12.64 16.45
N THR A 6 22.40 -13.50 15.69
CA THR A 6 23.76 -13.30 15.18
C THR A 6 23.83 -12.09 14.24
N HIS A 7 25.03 -11.54 14.05
CA HIS A 7 25.23 -10.37 13.17
C HIS A 7 24.75 -10.61 11.72
N ALA A 8 24.94 -11.84 11.20
CA ALA A 8 24.49 -12.23 9.87
C ALA A 8 22.95 -12.24 9.75
N GLU A 9 22.27 -12.73 10.79
CA GLU A 9 20.80 -12.74 10.86
C GLU A 9 20.23 -11.32 10.95
N ARG A 10 20.84 -10.45 11.76
CA ARG A 10 20.45 -9.02 11.85
C ARG A 10 20.57 -8.32 10.49
N THR A 11 21.65 -8.59 9.76
CA THR A 11 21.87 -8.00 8.44
C THR A 11 20.83 -8.47 7.42
N ARG A 12 20.50 -9.77 7.40
CA ARG A 12 19.44 -10.31 6.52
C ARG A 12 18.06 -9.76 6.87
N TYR A 13 17.75 -9.69 8.16
CA TYR A 13 16.49 -9.15 8.64
C TYR A 13 16.32 -7.68 8.24
N LYS A 14 17.35 -6.86 8.45
CA LYS A 14 17.36 -5.45 8.04
C LYS A 14 17.14 -5.27 6.54
N ARG A 15 17.86 -6.02 5.69
CA ARG A 15 17.67 -5.97 4.23
C ARG A 15 16.25 -6.33 3.81
N ARG A 16 15.64 -7.33 4.45
CA ARG A 16 14.25 -7.73 4.18
C ARG A 16 13.26 -6.66 4.60
N GLN A 17 13.49 -5.98 5.72
CA GLN A 17 12.68 -4.85 6.14
C GLN A 17 12.83 -3.66 5.19
N ASP A 18 14.05 -3.33 4.75
CA ASP A 18 14.29 -2.24 3.81
C ASP A 18 13.60 -2.49 2.46
N SER A 19 13.65 -3.73 1.94
CA SER A 19 12.95 -4.09 0.70
C SER A 19 11.43 -4.01 0.86
N ALA A 20 10.91 -4.47 1.99
CA ALA A 20 9.48 -4.43 2.27
C ALA A 20 8.98 -2.98 2.47
N TYR A 21 9.78 -2.13 3.11
CA TYR A 21 9.50 -0.71 3.24
C TYR A 21 9.41 -0.04 1.86
N ARG A 22 10.39 -0.29 0.97
CA ARG A 22 10.38 0.24 -0.40
C ARG A 22 9.17 -0.22 -1.20
N ALA A 23 8.80 -1.49 -1.09
CA ALA A 23 7.59 -2.01 -1.73
C ALA A 23 6.31 -1.29 -1.23
N GLY A 24 6.26 -0.94 0.07
CA GLY A 24 5.20 -0.11 0.63
C GLY A 24 5.16 1.31 0.04
N GLU A 25 6.31 1.98 -0.06
CA GLU A 25 6.41 3.32 -0.68
C GLU A 25 5.98 3.31 -2.16
N GLU A 26 6.42 2.30 -2.92
CA GLU A 26 6.02 2.14 -4.32
C GLU A 26 4.51 1.91 -4.44
N ALA A 27 3.93 1.09 -3.57
CA ALA A 27 2.49 0.86 -3.54
C ALA A 27 1.69 2.14 -3.19
N VAL A 28 2.17 2.94 -2.22
CA VAL A 28 1.58 4.26 -1.90
C VAL A 28 1.62 5.17 -3.10
N THR A 29 2.78 5.27 -3.76
CA THR A 29 2.99 6.14 -4.93
C THR A 29 2.07 5.75 -6.08
N ASN A 30 1.99 4.45 -6.38
CA ASN A 30 1.13 3.92 -7.43
C ASN A 30 -0.35 4.18 -7.14
N LEU A 31 -0.78 4.00 -5.89
CA LEU A 31 -2.16 4.26 -5.49
C LEU A 31 -2.49 5.76 -5.52
N GLN A 32 -1.58 6.63 -5.08
CA GLN A 32 -1.71 8.08 -5.23
C GLN A 32 -1.89 8.49 -6.70
N ALA A 33 -1.08 7.94 -7.60
CA ALA A 33 -1.19 8.20 -9.03
C ALA A 33 -2.54 7.73 -9.59
N ALA A 34 -3.00 6.54 -9.21
CA ALA A 34 -4.30 6.01 -9.66
C ALA A 34 -5.48 6.85 -9.14
N LEU A 35 -5.43 7.29 -7.88
CA LEU A 35 -6.43 8.20 -7.31
C LEU A 35 -6.46 9.54 -8.06
N ALA A 36 -5.29 10.09 -8.40
CA ALA A 36 -5.19 11.34 -9.15
C ALA A 36 -5.83 11.26 -10.55
N LEU A 37 -5.78 10.10 -11.22
CA LEU A 37 -6.48 9.88 -12.50
C LEU A 37 -8.01 10.01 -12.36
N ALA A 38 -8.55 9.73 -11.18
CA ALA A 38 -9.97 9.87 -10.86
C ALA A 38 -10.33 11.20 -10.20
N ASP A 39 -9.39 12.17 -10.16
CA ASP A 39 -9.53 13.44 -9.45
C ASP A 39 -9.86 13.24 -7.95
N LEU A 40 -9.22 12.23 -7.36
CA LEU A 40 -9.32 11.88 -5.96
C LEU A 40 -7.96 12.09 -5.28
N THR A 41 -7.97 12.69 -4.10
CA THR A 41 -6.78 12.84 -3.25
C THR A 41 -7.06 12.32 -1.85
N LEU A 42 -6.14 11.49 -1.33
CA LEU A 42 -6.24 10.91 0.02
C LEU A 42 -5.02 11.35 0.85
N PRO A 43 -5.11 12.46 1.60
CA PRO A 43 -3.97 13.01 2.35
C PRO A 43 -3.46 12.07 3.43
N SER A 44 -4.32 11.19 3.93
CA SER A 44 -3.97 10.19 4.95
C SER A 44 -3.35 8.92 4.38
N LEU A 45 -3.13 8.84 3.06
CA LEU A 45 -2.48 7.70 2.44
C LEU A 45 -0.98 7.70 2.78
N SER A 46 -0.51 6.65 3.45
CA SER A 46 0.89 6.52 3.83
C SER A 46 1.34 5.07 3.82
N ASN A 47 2.65 4.86 3.80
CA ASN A 47 3.24 3.55 4.07
C ASN A 47 3.07 3.25 5.55
N ASP A 48 2.59 2.05 5.89
CA ASP A 48 2.42 1.63 7.29
C ASP A 48 3.68 0.94 7.85
N GLY A 49 4.72 0.87 7.02
CA GLY A 49 5.95 0.17 7.32
C GLY A 49 5.84 -1.35 7.14
N PRO A 50 6.97 -2.05 7.19
CA PRO A 50 7.01 -3.47 6.93
C PRO A 50 6.49 -4.28 8.12
N VAL A 51 5.46 -5.10 7.89
CA VAL A 51 4.97 -6.09 8.88
C VAL A 51 5.28 -7.48 8.35
N ALA A 52 5.97 -8.29 9.14
CA ALA A 52 6.41 -9.64 8.76
C ALA A 52 7.20 -9.72 7.43
N GLY A 53 7.85 -8.62 7.01
CA GLY A 53 8.60 -8.56 5.75
C GLY A 53 7.75 -8.30 4.51
N HIS A 54 6.53 -7.80 4.68
CA HIS A 54 5.67 -7.31 3.60
C HIS A 54 5.46 -5.80 3.75
N GLY A 55 5.45 -5.06 2.64
CA GLY A 55 5.08 -3.65 2.63
C GLY A 55 3.57 -3.49 2.80
N PHE A 56 3.15 -2.58 3.68
CA PHE A 56 1.74 -2.29 3.92
C PHE A 56 1.43 -0.83 3.60
N VAL A 57 0.23 -0.61 3.07
CA VAL A 57 -0.29 0.74 2.78
C VAL A 57 -1.44 1.02 3.72
N ARG A 58 -1.37 2.16 4.40
CA ARG A 58 -2.44 2.68 5.25
C ARG A 58 -3.27 3.68 4.45
N LEU A 59 -4.54 3.37 4.25
CA LEU A 59 -5.50 4.24 3.56
C LEU A 59 -5.97 5.41 4.46
N GLY A 60 -5.88 5.26 5.78
CA GLY A 60 -6.31 6.29 6.72
C GLY A 60 -7.82 6.55 6.68
N GLY A 61 -8.26 7.63 7.34
CA GLY A 61 -9.66 8.03 7.33
C GLY A 61 -10.00 8.82 6.06
N CYS A 62 -11.08 8.43 5.38
CA CYS A 62 -11.67 9.22 4.30
C CYS A 62 -13.12 9.59 4.63
N ASN A 63 -13.62 10.67 4.05
CA ASN A 63 -15.02 11.05 4.22
C ASN A 63 -15.94 10.16 3.39
N ALA A 64 -17.23 10.13 3.72
CA ALA A 64 -18.20 9.26 3.06
C ALA A 64 -18.32 9.53 1.54
N ALA A 65 -18.24 10.79 1.12
CA ALA A 65 -18.32 11.16 -0.30
C ALA A 65 -17.14 10.60 -1.09
N PHE A 66 -15.93 10.68 -0.53
CA PHE A 66 -14.72 10.10 -1.09
C PHE A 66 -14.82 8.58 -1.16
N ALA A 67 -15.26 7.93 -0.08
CA ALA A 67 -15.43 6.48 -0.04
C ALA A 67 -16.40 5.98 -1.12
N ASN A 68 -17.54 6.66 -1.30
CA ASN A 68 -18.52 6.33 -2.33
C ASN A 68 -17.94 6.51 -3.74
N ARG A 69 -17.28 7.65 -3.99
CA ARG A 69 -16.68 7.92 -5.30
C ARG A 69 -15.55 6.96 -5.63
N LEU A 70 -14.75 6.57 -4.64
CA LEU A 70 -13.72 5.53 -4.79
C LEU A 70 -14.36 4.17 -5.12
N ALA A 71 -15.46 3.81 -4.45
CA ALA A 71 -16.18 2.57 -4.73
C ALA A 71 -16.74 2.55 -6.16
N GLU A 72 -17.29 3.67 -6.65
CA GLU A 72 -17.77 3.80 -8.03
C GLU A 72 -16.64 3.60 -9.05
N VAL A 73 -15.48 4.23 -8.83
CA VAL A 73 -14.30 4.09 -9.71
C VAL A 73 -13.81 2.64 -9.74
N ILE A 74 -13.72 1.99 -8.58
CA ILE A 74 -13.32 0.58 -8.48
C ILE A 74 -14.32 -0.33 -9.21
N ALA A 75 -15.62 -0.10 -9.02
CA ALA A 75 -16.66 -0.88 -9.69
C ALA A 75 -16.60 -0.70 -11.22
N ALA A 76 -16.45 0.53 -11.70
CA ALA A 76 -16.30 0.81 -13.13
C ALA A 76 -15.05 0.16 -13.73
N GLY A 77 -13.91 0.19 -13.01
CA GLY A 77 -12.70 -0.50 -13.43
C GLY A 77 -12.85 -2.02 -13.48
N ALA A 78 -13.53 -2.61 -12.50
CA ALA A 78 -13.80 -4.04 -12.47
C ALA A 78 -14.71 -4.50 -13.62
N ASP A 79 -15.76 -3.73 -13.91
CA ASP A 79 -16.67 -3.99 -15.04
C ASP A 79 -15.94 -3.92 -16.38
N ALA A 80 -15.10 -2.89 -16.58
CA ALA A 80 -14.29 -2.75 -17.79
C ALA A 80 -13.34 -3.95 -18.00
N LEU A 81 -12.72 -4.46 -16.92
CA LEU A 81 -11.87 -5.64 -16.96
C LEU A 81 -12.64 -6.93 -17.27
N GLN A 82 -13.91 -7.03 -16.85
CA GLN A 82 -14.76 -8.17 -17.17
C GLN A 82 -15.22 -8.15 -18.63
N CYS A 83 -15.52 -6.97 -19.20
CA CYS A 83 -15.84 -6.83 -20.61
C CYS A 83 -14.66 -7.11 -21.55
N GLN A 84 -13.42 -7.05 -21.04
CA GLN A 84 -12.20 -7.35 -21.79
C GLN A 84 -11.77 -8.83 -21.75
N ARG A 85 -12.46 -9.67 -20.97
CA ARG A 85 -12.20 -11.12 -20.86
C ARG A 85 -13.18 -11.93 -21.70
#